data_AF-A0AAN8DHR9-F1
#
_entry.id   AF-A0AAN8DHR9-F1
#
_cell.length_a   1.000
_cell.length_b   1.000
_cell.length_c   1.000
_cell.angle_alpha   90.00
_cell.angle_beta   90.00
_cell.angle_gamma   90.00
#
_symmetry.space_group_name_H-M   'P 1'
#
loop_
_entity.id
_entity.type
_entity.pdbx_description
1 polymer ?
#
loop_
_entity_poly.entity_id
_entity_poly.type
_entity_poly.pdbx_seq_one_letter_code
_entity_poly.pdbx_strand_id
1 'polypeptide(L)'
;MTDGNTSQQPKYNVTDTCPNIPTAGKCIPEGDWAKSCMQEATRPPTPPVVRKFRSSTHPEPGAVRVHQGKANDPDVASTLVHGISTKTSLTVSSVLNPPQKTMFQQKLQELSEAPVGRSHDQHVGLPRWTTDKTTYGVKTNRGLDVHEIINPSKTAEELEREAQEGHESYIRSHNAYFVGERIDRKYDMGHYSKDSTFGILTPDFNDGRTIGKTLHWLGETKKFYNPETVWKRSGNRETMLPQTGKTKNLRGITLNLPPDHTFGNLLQPDEFDVGALLYSTEPDEYIKDRDGLRSMVGALQHDLKKVNIQNFSSLLQAFRHYDKAGKGMIDKEDLQAVCHQFQLHVSRQVLDALMDYCDTDKDGLINFLEFSNFLNWKDKMPINRREQCIITNECQTSTLPADMERKPLSESEQLPASRALVKPEDLEPFKPGCSLKTLRTLRRPKAAPDHFMTSSNLIGSVRDPCTSNSRTYGVPSVRADLPAPRIKRFSDTNNYGDSSTAGDLLHPSVHALQGVHEKHFFLPRTKKEIAEIFRNVGVDVSEETFEEAWKLASMKHQDGEVCVEVFRNTLKEIKAI
;
A
#
# COMPACT_ATOMS: atom_id res chain seq x y z
N MET A 1 184.73 96.05 -38.40
CA MET A 1 185.07 96.91 -37.25
C MET A 1 183.83 97.68 -36.88
N THR A 2 183.50 97.71 -35.58
CA THR A 2 182.79 98.79 -34.85
C THR A 2 181.41 99.26 -35.35
N ASP A 3 180.39 99.52 -34.52
CA ASP A 3 180.15 99.24 -33.08
C ASP A 3 178.67 99.58 -32.78
N GLY A 4 178.16 99.19 -31.59
CA GLY A 4 177.16 100.00 -30.89
C GLY A 4 175.66 99.81 -31.22
N ASN A 5 175.03 98.85 -30.53
CA ASN A 5 173.91 99.06 -29.57
C ASN A 5 173.66 100.55 -29.15
N THR A 6 172.49 101.07 -28.73
CA THR A 6 171.13 100.58 -28.32
C THR A 6 170.26 101.83 -28.01
N SER A 7 168.93 101.85 -27.80
CA SER A 7 167.76 101.00 -28.15
C SER A 7 166.48 101.66 -27.53
N GLN A 8 165.30 101.01 -27.65
CA GLN A 8 164.01 101.24 -26.93
C GLN A 8 163.13 102.45 -27.31
N GLN A 9 161.78 102.36 -27.31
CA GLN A 9 160.83 101.29 -27.71
C GLN A 9 159.39 101.89 -27.87
N PRO A 10 158.44 101.25 -28.59
CA PRO A 10 157.24 101.90 -29.15
C PRO A 10 155.89 101.47 -28.55
N LYS A 11 154.79 102.14 -28.95
CA LYS A 11 153.40 101.67 -28.78
C LYS A 11 152.90 100.99 -30.06
N TYR A 12 152.31 99.80 -29.92
CA TYR A 12 151.70 99.05 -31.02
C TYR A 12 150.20 98.86 -30.80
N ASN A 13 149.39 99.08 -31.85
CA ASN A 13 148.03 98.56 -31.90
C ASN A 13 148.09 97.15 -32.51
N VAL A 14 147.87 96.13 -31.68
CA VAL A 14 147.96 94.72 -32.09
C VAL A 14 146.59 94.26 -32.61
N THR A 15 146.50 94.04 -33.92
CA THR A 15 145.43 93.28 -34.58
C THR A 15 146.08 92.22 -35.45
N ASP A 16 146.08 90.98 -34.96
CA ASP A 16 146.94 89.87 -35.43
C ASP A 16 146.48 89.22 -36.76
N THR A 17 145.39 89.70 -37.35
CA THR A 17 144.80 89.16 -38.57
C THR A 17 144.46 90.27 -39.56
N CYS A 18 145.08 90.28 -40.74
CA CYS A 18 144.81 91.22 -41.81
C CYS A 18 143.54 90.82 -42.59
N PRO A 19 142.40 91.56 -42.47
CA PRO A 19 141.13 91.16 -43.09
C PRO A 19 141.11 91.30 -44.63
N ASN A 20 142.12 91.93 -45.22
CA ASN A 20 142.18 92.23 -46.65
C ASN A 20 142.68 91.05 -47.50
N ILE A 21 142.91 89.87 -46.92
CA ILE A 21 143.30 88.65 -47.63
C ILE A 21 142.22 87.57 -47.39
N PRO A 22 141.33 87.30 -48.36
CA PRO A 22 140.34 86.24 -48.23
C PRO A 22 141.01 84.87 -48.19
N THR A 23 140.59 84.01 -47.27
CA THR A 23 141.23 82.70 -47.02
C THR A 23 140.95 81.72 -48.15
N ALA A 24 141.98 81.25 -48.83
CA ALA A 24 141.85 80.26 -49.90
C ALA A 24 141.54 78.85 -49.32
N GLY A 25 140.29 78.42 -49.44
CA GLY A 25 139.83 77.12 -49.00
C GLY A 25 138.49 76.77 -49.63
N LYS A 26 138.11 75.49 -49.63
CA LYS A 26 136.82 75.04 -50.16
C LYS A 26 135.74 75.39 -49.14
N CYS A 27 135.02 76.50 -49.35
CA CYS A 27 133.94 76.93 -48.48
C CYS A 27 132.95 75.78 -48.25
N ILE A 28 132.69 75.47 -46.99
CA ILE A 28 131.68 74.49 -46.60
C ILE A 28 130.32 75.08 -47.05
N PRO A 29 129.49 74.35 -47.81
CA PRO A 29 128.18 74.86 -48.18
C PRO A 29 127.35 75.13 -46.92
N GLU A 30 126.47 76.13 -46.96
CA GLU A 30 125.51 76.41 -45.89
C GLU A 30 124.55 75.23 -45.75
N GLY A 31 124.92 74.28 -44.90
CA GLY A 31 124.16 73.06 -44.63
C GLY A 31 123.36 73.17 -43.34
N ASP A 32 122.21 72.51 -43.31
CA ASP A 32 121.28 72.54 -42.18
C ASP A 32 121.97 72.19 -40.86
N TRP A 33 121.90 73.12 -39.90
CA TRP A 33 122.40 72.87 -38.56
C TRP A 33 121.53 71.83 -37.86
N ALA A 34 122.14 70.96 -37.04
CA ALA A 34 121.43 69.90 -36.31
C ALA A 34 120.23 70.42 -35.48
N LYS A 35 120.28 71.69 -35.03
CA LYS A 35 119.16 72.37 -34.38
C LYS A 35 117.92 72.51 -35.29
N SER A 36 118.11 72.86 -36.57
CA SER A 36 117.02 72.97 -37.56
C SER A 36 116.35 71.62 -37.82
N CYS A 37 117.10 70.53 -37.79
CA CYS A 37 116.55 69.17 -37.92
C CYS A 37 115.75 68.72 -36.68
N MET A 38 116.02 69.30 -35.51
CA MET A 38 115.36 68.99 -34.23
C MET A 38 114.20 69.95 -33.89
N GLN A 39 114.00 71.01 -34.67
CA GLN A 39 112.85 71.90 -34.54
C GLN A 39 111.72 71.42 -35.45
N GLU A 40 110.60 70.97 -34.86
CA GLU A 40 109.46 70.49 -35.65
C GLU A 40 108.91 71.61 -36.55
N ALA A 41 109.02 71.39 -37.86
CA ALA A 41 108.43 72.28 -38.86
C ALA A 41 106.90 72.31 -38.73
N THR A 42 106.32 73.50 -38.76
CA THR A 42 104.87 73.71 -38.68
C THR A 42 104.16 73.03 -39.86
N ARG A 43 103.49 71.91 -39.60
CA ARG A 43 102.73 71.17 -40.62
C ARG A 43 101.41 71.89 -40.92
N PRO A 44 100.96 71.93 -42.19
CA PRO A 44 99.65 72.51 -42.52
C PRO A 44 98.51 71.70 -41.84
N PRO A 45 97.46 72.38 -41.34
CA PRO A 45 96.37 71.71 -40.64
C PRO A 45 95.55 70.80 -41.56
N THR A 46 94.95 69.75 -40.99
CA THR A 46 94.13 68.81 -41.78
C THR A 46 92.84 69.50 -42.26
N PRO A 47 92.47 69.43 -43.56
CA PRO A 47 91.27 70.08 -44.08
C PRO A 47 89.99 69.63 -43.36
N PRO A 48 89.03 70.54 -43.09
CA PRO A 48 87.87 70.26 -42.24
C PRO A 48 86.98 69.12 -42.76
N VAL A 49 86.85 68.98 -44.09
CA VAL A 49 86.08 67.92 -44.75
C VAL A 49 86.65 66.53 -44.46
N VAL A 50 87.98 66.41 -44.35
CA VAL A 50 88.70 65.16 -44.05
C VAL A 50 88.79 64.92 -42.53
N ARG A 51 88.83 66.00 -41.74
CA ARG A 51 88.99 65.95 -40.28
C ARG A 51 87.92 65.09 -39.57
N LYS A 52 86.68 65.05 -40.06
CA LYS A 52 85.60 64.21 -39.50
C LYS A 52 85.85 62.70 -39.61
N PHE A 53 86.49 62.25 -40.69
CA PHE A 53 86.87 60.84 -40.88
C PHE A 53 88.04 60.46 -39.99
N ARG A 54 89.02 61.36 -39.87
CA ARG A 54 90.21 61.19 -39.03
C ARG A 54 89.85 61.16 -37.53
N SER A 55 89.00 62.06 -37.06
CA SER A 55 88.53 62.10 -35.65
C SER A 55 87.67 60.89 -35.25
N SER A 56 86.95 60.27 -36.17
CA SER A 56 86.21 59.02 -35.91
C SER A 56 87.13 57.81 -35.63
N THR A 57 88.36 57.82 -36.16
CA THR A 57 89.34 56.73 -35.98
C THR A 57 90.43 57.07 -34.95
N HIS A 58 90.85 58.32 -34.90
CA HIS A 58 91.89 58.86 -34.01
C HIS A 58 91.46 60.25 -33.53
N PRO A 59 90.61 60.35 -32.49
CA PRO A 59 90.26 61.63 -31.86
C PRO A 59 91.47 62.23 -31.13
N GLU A 60 91.43 63.53 -30.87
CA GLU A 60 92.44 64.18 -30.03
C GLU A 60 92.31 63.77 -28.55
N PRO A 61 93.38 63.89 -27.73
CA PRO A 61 93.35 63.48 -26.34
C PRO A 61 92.21 64.14 -25.55
N GLY A 62 91.37 63.32 -24.91
CA GLY A 62 90.21 63.78 -24.14
C GLY A 62 88.94 64.07 -24.96
N ALA A 63 88.99 64.04 -26.29
CA ALA A 63 87.80 64.25 -27.13
C ALA A 63 86.95 62.98 -27.29
N VAL A 64 85.62 63.13 -27.29
CA VAL A 64 84.67 62.02 -27.52
C VAL A 64 84.75 61.55 -28.98
N ARG A 65 84.83 60.23 -29.18
CA ARG A 65 84.88 59.62 -30.51
C ARG A 65 83.48 59.59 -31.15
N VAL A 66 83.21 60.52 -32.07
CA VAL A 66 81.94 60.58 -32.82
C VAL A 66 82.07 59.84 -34.16
N HIS A 67 81.03 59.10 -34.56
CA HIS A 67 81.00 58.38 -35.84
C HIS A 67 80.93 59.35 -37.03
N GLN A 68 81.68 59.06 -38.11
CA GLN A 68 81.82 59.89 -39.32
C GLN A 68 80.50 60.45 -39.91
N GLY A 69 79.39 59.71 -39.79
CA GLY A 69 78.08 60.12 -40.29
C GLY A 69 77.37 61.16 -39.42
N LYS A 70 77.67 61.22 -38.12
CA LYS A 70 77.06 62.13 -37.13
C LYS A 70 77.95 63.31 -36.74
N ALA A 71 79.16 63.40 -37.28
CA ALA A 71 80.14 64.42 -36.92
C ALA A 71 79.73 65.87 -37.27
N ASN A 72 78.65 66.04 -38.03
CA ASN A 72 78.06 67.34 -38.38
C ASN A 72 76.68 67.58 -37.71
N ASP A 73 76.18 66.63 -36.91
CA ASP A 73 74.89 66.77 -36.23
C ASP A 73 75.05 67.69 -35.00
N PRO A 74 74.03 68.50 -34.63
CA PRO A 74 74.09 69.29 -33.41
C PRO A 74 74.05 68.40 -32.16
N ASP A 75 74.81 68.76 -31.13
CA ASP A 75 74.79 68.07 -29.83
C ASP A 75 73.55 68.46 -29.02
N VAL A 76 72.43 67.78 -29.31
CA VAL A 76 71.18 67.92 -28.55
C VAL A 76 71.24 67.10 -27.25
N ALA A 77 72.18 66.15 -27.11
CA ALA A 77 72.24 65.26 -25.95
C ALA A 77 72.72 65.98 -24.68
N SER A 78 73.70 66.88 -24.78
CA SER A 78 74.18 67.66 -23.62
C SER A 78 73.17 68.67 -23.07
N THR A 79 72.13 69.02 -23.83
CA THR A 79 71.06 69.93 -23.41
C THR A 79 69.78 69.20 -22.93
N LEU A 80 69.69 67.90 -23.14
CA LEU A 80 68.57 67.07 -22.69
C LEU A 80 68.89 66.40 -21.35
N VAL A 81 68.09 66.69 -20.32
CA VAL A 81 68.12 65.92 -19.06
C VAL A 81 67.48 64.55 -19.31
N HIS A 82 68.30 63.50 -19.31
CA HIS A 82 67.81 62.13 -19.52
C HIS A 82 67.29 61.51 -18.21
N GLY A 83 65.97 61.50 -18.05
CA GLY A 83 65.27 60.84 -16.95
C GLY A 83 63.76 61.11 -16.97
N ILE A 84 62.97 60.25 -16.31
CA ILE A 84 61.54 60.50 -16.12
C ILE A 84 61.38 61.45 -14.93
N SER A 85 61.00 62.71 -15.19
CA SER A 85 60.58 63.63 -14.13
C SER A 85 59.22 63.18 -13.59
N THR A 86 59.23 62.46 -12.47
CA THR A 86 58.02 62.08 -11.75
C THR A 86 57.46 63.32 -11.07
N LYS A 87 56.36 63.87 -11.62
CA LYS A 87 55.53 64.83 -10.90
C LYS A 87 55.10 64.19 -9.59
N THR A 88 55.29 64.89 -8.46
CA THR A 88 54.78 64.45 -7.16
C THR A 88 53.29 64.14 -7.30
N SER A 89 52.87 62.96 -6.84
CA SER A 89 51.47 62.57 -6.79
C SER A 89 50.66 63.55 -5.95
N LEU A 90 49.34 63.55 -6.16
CA LEU A 90 48.35 64.38 -5.47
C LEU A 90 48.69 64.57 -3.98
N THR A 91 48.69 65.83 -3.53
CA THR A 91 48.95 66.20 -2.14
C THR A 91 48.10 65.33 -1.21
N VAL A 92 48.74 64.49 -0.38
CA VAL A 92 48.07 63.43 0.41
C VAL A 92 46.90 63.98 1.26
N SER A 93 46.97 65.26 1.64
CA SER A 93 45.87 66.01 2.27
C SER A 93 44.51 65.90 1.55
N SER A 94 44.46 65.88 0.21
CA SER A 94 43.18 65.81 -0.53
C SER A 94 42.58 64.40 -0.58
N VAL A 95 43.38 63.38 -0.24
CA VAL A 95 42.95 61.97 -0.14
C VAL A 95 42.55 61.63 1.29
N LEU A 96 43.29 62.15 2.29
CA LEU A 96 42.98 61.97 3.71
C LEU A 96 41.77 62.80 4.16
N ASN A 97 41.69 64.07 3.73
CA ASN A 97 40.60 64.99 4.05
C ASN A 97 39.99 65.57 2.77
N PRO A 98 38.98 64.88 2.17
CA PRO A 98 38.23 65.47 1.06
C PRO A 98 37.50 66.75 1.53
N PRO A 99 37.30 67.74 0.65
CA PRO A 99 36.57 68.95 1.00
C PRO A 99 35.13 68.61 1.42
N GLN A 100 34.61 69.32 2.44
CA GLN A 100 33.26 69.11 2.92
C GLN A 100 32.25 69.35 1.79
N LYS A 101 31.46 68.33 1.46
CA LYS A 101 30.40 68.42 0.46
C LYS A 101 29.30 69.35 0.95
N THR A 102 28.73 70.13 0.04
CA THR A 102 27.55 70.94 0.39
C THR A 102 26.34 70.02 0.62
N MET A 103 25.38 70.46 1.44
CA MET A 103 24.16 69.68 1.73
C MET A 103 23.42 69.22 0.46
N PHE A 104 23.47 70.01 -0.61
CA PHE A 104 22.90 69.65 -1.91
C PHE A 104 23.67 68.52 -2.60
N GLN A 105 25.01 68.59 -2.65
CA GLN A 105 25.84 67.52 -3.21
C GLN A 105 25.71 66.22 -2.40
N GLN A 106 25.62 66.32 -1.07
CA GLN A 106 25.39 65.17 -0.20
C GLN A 106 24.02 64.53 -0.46
N LYS A 107 22.95 65.33 -0.55
CA LYS A 107 21.60 64.85 -0.94
C LYS A 107 21.57 64.18 -2.32
N LEU A 108 22.31 64.71 -3.29
CA LEU A 108 22.36 64.14 -4.64
C LEU A 108 23.09 62.78 -4.65
N GLN A 109 24.13 62.63 -3.83
CA GLN A 109 24.84 61.36 -3.66
C GLN A 109 23.99 60.33 -2.89
N GLU A 110 23.30 60.74 -1.82
CA GLU A 110 22.32 59.89 -1.08
C GLU A 110 21.23 59.30 -1.99
N LEU A 111 20.83 60.00 -3.05
CA LEU A 111 19.87 59.49 -4.04
C LEU A 111 20.47 58.50 -5.04
N SER A 112 21.80 58.50 -5.22
CA SER A 112 22.52 57.58 -6.11
C SER A 112 23.01 56.31 -5.41
N GLU A 113 23.12 56.33 -4.08
CA GLU A 113 23.61 55.22 -3.26
C GLU A 113 22.44 54.46 -2.61
N ALA A 114 22.63 53.16 -2.36
CA ALA A 114 21.59 52.34 -1.72
C ALA A 114 21.43 52.71 -0.23
N PRO A 115 20.21 52.67 0.33
CA PRO A 115 19.97 53.07 1.72
C PRO A 115 20.65 52.12 2.71
N VAL A 116 21.74 52.58 3.31
CA VAL A 116 22.46 51.83 4.36
C VAL A 116 21.70 51.97 5.69
N GLY A 117 21.41 50.84 6.35
CA GLY A 117 20.73 50.81 7.65
C GLY A 117 19.20 50.88 7.61
N ARG A 118 18.57 50.84 6.43
CA ARG A 118 17.13 50.57 6.27
C ARG A 118 16.94 49.45 5.26
N SER A 119 16.08 48.48 5.58
CA SER A 119 15.65 47.46 4.62
C SER A 119 14.83 48.07 3.48
N HIS A 120 14.72 47.36 2.37
CA HIS A 120 13.83 47.73 1.27
C HIS A 120 12.39 47.97 1.77
N ASP A 121 11.79 49.09 1.36
CA ASP A 121 10.44 49.47 1.78
C ASP A 121 9.40 48.61 1.05
N GLN A 122 8.76 47.71 1.81
CA GLN A 122 7.71 46.80 1.32
C GLN A 122 6.28 47.31 1.60
N HIS A 123 6.09 48.57 2.03
CA HIS A 123 4.74 49.12 2.23
C HIS A 123 3.92 49.20 0.95
N VAL A 124 4.55 49.15 -0.23
CA VAL A 124 3.90 49.09 -1.54
C VAL A 124 3.22 47.73 -1.73
N GLY A 125 1.96 47.65 -1.28
CA GLY A 125 1.11 46.46 -1.40
C GLY A 125 0.40 46.05 -0.11
N LEU A 126 0.74 46.66 1.04
CA LEU A 126 0.06 46.34 2.30
C LEU A 126 -1.38 46.91 2.35
N PRO A 127 -2.35 46.19 2.92
CA PRO A 127 -3.74 46.68 3.05
C PRO A 127 -3.83 47.96 3.88
N ARG A 128 -4.72 48.89 3.50
CA ARG A 128 -4.92 50.21 4.15
C ARG A 128 -5.19 50.21 5.66
N TRP A 129 -5.65 49.09 6.24
CA TRP A 129 -5.89 48.97 7.68
C TRP A 129 -4.61 48.66 8.49
N THR A 130 -3.53 48.28 7.80
CA THR A 130 -2.24 47.95 8.39
C THR A 130 -1.59 49.23 8.93
N THR A 131 -1.54 49.35 10.25
CA THR A 131 -1.03 50.55 10.97
C THR A 131 0.03 50.08 11.96
N ASP A 132 0.89 50.96 12.48
CA ASP A 132 1.96 50.62 13.45
C ASP A 132 1.49 49.88 14.72
N LYS A 133 0.17 49.84 14.97
CA LYS A 133 -0.49 49.13 16.09
C LYS A 133 -1.06 47.75 15.71
N THR A 134 -1.06 47.36 14.43
CA THR A 134 -1.61 46.07 13.99
C THR A 134 -0.55 44.97 14.10
N THR A 135 -0.76 44.03 15.02
CA THR A 135 0.07 42.83 15.14
C THR A 135 -0.28 41.83 14.04
N TYR A 136 0.70 41.43 13.24
CA TYR A 136 0.53 40.37 12.24
C TYR A 136 0.51 38.99 12.88
N GLY A 137 -0.28 38.08 12.31
CA GLY A 137 -0.46 36.71 12.79
C GLY A 137 -1.92 36.34 12.95
N VAL A 138 -2.23 35.04 12.91
CA VAL A 138 -3.58 34.55 13.17
C VAL A 138 -3.85 34.64 14.66
N LYS A 139 -4.82 35.47 15.08
CA LYS A 139 -5.25 35.55 16.47
C LYS A 139 -5.83 34.19 16.88
N THR A 140 -5.16 33.48 17.78
CA THR A 140 -5.71 32.28 18.40
C THR A 140 -6.91 32.68 19.25
N ASN A 141 -8.09 32.22 18.85
CA ASN A 141 -9.25 32.24 19.73
C ASN A 141 -8.90 31.36 20.93
N ARG A 142 -8.90 31.93 22.14
CA ARG A 142 -8.86 31.11 23.35
C ARG A 142 -10.11 30.23 23.32
N GLY A 143 -9.90 28.92 23.42
CA GLY A 143 -11.00 27.95 23.46
C GLY A 143 -11.78 28.05 24.78
N LEU A 144 -12.62 27.05 25.02
CA LEU A 144 -13.24 26.84 26.34
C LEU A 144 -12.17 26.81 27.42
N ASP A 145 -12.48 27.33 28.61
CA ASP A 145 -11.51 27.37 29.69
C ASP A 145 -11.20 25.95 30.18
N VAL A 146 -9.96 25.73 30.62
CA VAL A 146 -9.52 24.41 31.10
C VAL A 146 -10.37 23.95 32.28
N HIS A 147 -10.88 24.88 33.09
CA HIS A 147 -11.84 24.59 34.15
C HIS A 147 -13.13 23.92 33.64
N GLU A 148 -13.73 24.41 32.54
CA GLU A 148 -14.99 23.88 32.00
C GLU A 148 -14.82 22.48 31.39
N ILE A 149 -13.61 22.16 30.92
CA ILE A 149 -13.25 20.84 30.37
C ILE A 149 -12.98 19.83 31.49
N ILE A 150 -12.30 20.24 32.57
CA ILE A 150 -11.98 19.39 33.72
C ILE A 150 -13.20 19.17 34.62
N ASN A 151 -14.00 20.22 34.83
CA ASN A 151 -15.14 20.26 35.73
C ASN A 151 -16.37 20.80 34.98
N PRO A 152 -17.09 19.94 34.23
CA PRO A 152 -18.27 20.37 33.48
C PRO A 152 -19.35 20.88 34.43
N SER A 153 -20.11 21.89 34.01
CA SER A 153 -21.14 22.55 34.83
C SER A 153 -22.38 21.70 35.11
N LYS A 154 -22.45 20.44 34.64
CA LYS A 154 -23.53 19.50 34.96
C LYS A 154 -23.46 19.12 36.44
N THR A 155 -24.60 19.12 37.10
CA THR A 155 -24.70 18.64 38.49
C THR A 155 -24.63 17.11 38.57
N ALA A 156 -24.22 16.58 39.72
CA ALA A 156 -24.22 15.13 39.96
C ALA A 156 -25.62 14.51 39.85
N GLU A 157 -26.66 15.24 40.25
CA GLU A 157 -28.06 14.79 40.16
C GLU A 157 -28.55 14.64 38.71
N GLU A 158 -28.15 15.55 37.83
CA GLU A 158 -28.46 15.46 36.39
C GLU A 158 -27.71 14.30 35.73
N LEU A 159 -26.44 14.07 36.10
CA LEU A 159 -25.65 12.94 35.61
C LEU A 159 -26.23 11.60 36.07
N GLU A 160 -26.64 11.48 37.33
CA GLU A 160 -27.27 10.25 37.86
C GLU A 160 -28.60 9.96 37.15
N ARG A 161 -29.41 11.00 36.89
CA ARG A 161 -30.66 10.86 36.12
C ARG A 161 -30.39 10.41 34.68
N GLU A 162 -29.43 11.03 33.97
CA GLU A 162 -29.04 10.63 32.62
C GLU A 162 -28.49 9.18 32.59
N ALA A 163 -27.70 8.79 33.59
CA ALA A 163 -27.22 7.42 33.74
C ALA A 163 -28.37 6.43 33.93
N GLN A 164 -29.32 6.74 34.81
CA GLN A 164 -30.48 5.88 35.08
C GLN A 164 -31.41 5.73 33.87
N GLU A 165 -31.64 6.81 33.10
CA GLU A 165 -32.41 6.79 31.85
C GLU A 165 -31.73 5.93 30.76
N GLY A 166 -30.40 5.97 30.68
CA GLY A 166 -29.61 5.16 29.73
C GLY A 166 -29.37 3.71 30.15
N HIS A 167 -29.53 3.39 31.44
CA HIS A 167 -28.95 2.20 32.08
C HIS A 167 -29.35 0.88 31.41
N GLU A 168 -30.65 0.63 31.23
CA GLU A 168 -31.14 -0.61 30.60
C GLU A 168 -30.60 -0.82 29.18
N SER A 169 -30.41 0.28 28.43
CA SER A 169 -29.85 0.24 27.09
C SER A 169 -28.36 -0.11 27.10
N TYR A 170 -27.61 0.37 28.10
CA TYR A 170 -26.19 0.06 28.29
C TYR A 170 -25.95 -1.36 28.82
N ILE A 171 -26.78 -1.86 29.74
CA ILE A 171 -26.80 -3.28 30.14
C ILE A 171 -26.97 -4.16 28.89
N ARG A 172 -27.98 -3.87 28.06
CA ARG A 172 -28.31 -4.71 26.91
C ARG A 172 -27.26 -4.69 25.80
N SER A 173 -26.58 -3.57 25.59
CA SER A 173 -25.63 -3.37 24.49
C SER A 173 -24.18 -3.67 24.86
N HIS A 174 -23.77 -3.36 26.08
CA HIS A 174 -22.38 -3.42 26.54
C HIS A 174 -22.18 -4.27 27.80
N ASN A 175 -23.23 -4.88 28.35
CA ASN A 175 -23.20 -5.68 29.59
C ASN A 175 -22.63 -4.88 30.79
N ALA A 176 -22.93 -3.59 30.82
CA ALA A 176 -22.49 -2.63 31.83
C ALA A 176 -23.56 -2.50 32.93
N TYR A 177 -23.25 -2.97 34.14
CA TYR A 177 -24.13 -2.94 35.32
C TYR A 177 -23.61 -1.94 36.35
N PHE A 178 -24.49 -1.45 37.23
CA PHE A 178 -24.06 -0.69 38.40
C PHE A 178 -23.39 -1.60 39.44
N VAL A 179 -22.58 -0.99 40.32
CA VAL A 179 -21.82 -1.74 41.34
C VAL A 179 -22.79 -2.38 42.34
N GLY A 180 -22.78 -3.70 42.43
CA GLY A 180 -23.67 -4.48 43.30
C GLY A 180 -25.01 -4.88 42.66
N GLU A 181 -25.26 -4.48 41.41
CA GLU A 181 -26.42 -4.93 40.64
C GLU A 181 -26.28 -6.40 40.24
N ARG A 182 -27.37 -7.16 40.33
CA ARG A 182 -27.40 -8.58 39.94
C ARG A 182 -27.92 -8.70 38.50
N ILE A 183 -27.19 -9.44 37.67
CA ILE A 183 -27.57 -9.75 36.28
C ILE A 183 -28.99 -10.32 36.23
N ASP A 184 -29.93 -9.57 35.66
CA ASP A 184 -31.24 -10.07 35.29
C ASP A 184 -31.17 -10.79 33.93
N ARG A 185 -31.68 -12.02 33.90
CA ARG A 185 -31.74 -12.87 32.70
C ARG A 185 -33.11 -12.88 32.04
N LYS A 186 -34.09 -12.15 32.59
CA LYS A 186 -35.49 -12.08 32.11
C LYS A 186 -36.13 -13.47 31.94
N TYR A 187 -35.87 -14.37 32.90
CA TYR A 187 -36.58 -15.64 33.00
C TYR A 187 -38.00 -15.41 33.55
N ASP A 188 -38.97 -16.17 33.05
CA ASP A 188 -40.36 -16.13 33.53
C ASP A 188 -40.47 -16.71 34.94
N MET A 189 -40.27 -15.87 35.95
CA MET A 189 -40.30 -16.25 37.37
C MET A 189 -41.69 -16.65 37.87
N GLY A 190 -42.75 -16.54 37.05
CA GLY A 190 -44.12 -16.93 37.43
C GLY A 190 -44.29 -18.40 37.82
N HIS A 191 -43.36 -19.27 37.43
CA HIS A 191 -43.33 -20.69 37.83
C HIS A 191 -42.57 -20.97 39.14
N TYR A 192 -41.90 -19.99 39.74
CA TYR A 192 -41.02 -20.18 40.90
C TYR A 192 -41.40 -19.23 42.05
N SER A 193 -41.75 -19.80 43.22
CA SER A 193 -41.96 -19.01 44.44
C SER A 193 -40.64 -18.37 44.91
N LYS A 194 -40.72 -17.24 45.62
CA LYS A 194 -39.56 -16.62 46.31
C LYS A 194 -38.86 -17.57 47.29
N ASP A 195 -39.62 -18.50 47.86
CA ASP A 195 -39.12 -19.48 48.84
C ASP A 195 -38.64 -20.80 48.20
N SER A 196 -38.56 -20.85 46.85
CA SER A 196 -38.15 -22.04 46.11
C SER A 196 -36.65 -22.32 46.30
N THR A 197 -36.32 -23.35 47.08
CA THR A 197 -34.96 -23.89 47.17
C THR A 197 -34.58 -24.64 45.90
N PHE A 198 -33.52 -24.21 45.21
CA PHE A 198 -33.02 -24.86 44.00
C PHE A 198 -32.05 -26.00 44.34
N GLY A 199 -32.17 -27.13 43.64
CA GLY A 199 -31.31 -28.30 43.79
C GLY A 199 -32.09 -29.61 43.69
N ILE A 200 -31.39 -30.72 43.42
CA ILE A 200 -31.97 -32.06 43.54
C ILE A 200 -31.97 -32.41 45.03
N LEU A 201 -33.14 -32.79 45.58
CA LEU A 201 -33.24 -33.30 46.94
C LEU A 201 -32.37 -34.56 47.08
N THR A 202 -31.33 -34.47 47.91
CA THR A 202 -30.49 -35.62 48.24
C THR A 202 -31.35 -36.62 49.04
N PRO A 203 -31.46 -37.89 48.63
CA PRO A 203 -32.39 -38.85 49.25
C PRO A 203 -31.92 -39.38 50.62
N ASP A 204 -30.78 -38.90 51.13
CA ASP A 204 -30.19 -39.34 52.38
C ASP A 204 -30.65 -38.48 53.56
N PHE A 205 -31.35 -39.12 54.49
CA PHE A 205 -31.74 -38.55 55.77
C PHE A 205 -30.75 -39.00 56.85
N ASN A 206 -30.01 -38.04 57.43
CA ASN A 206 -29.03 -38.30 58.50
C ASN A 206 -29.63 -38.97 59.75
N ASP A 207 -30.96 -38.92 59.90
CA ASP A 207 -31.75 -39.61 60.93
C ASP A 207 -31.72 -41.16 60.85
N GLY A 208 -31.03 -41.76 59.89
CA GLY A 208 -30.92 -43.23 59.76
C GLY A 208 -32.19 -43.97 59.32
N ARG A 209 -33.27 -43.23 59.00
CA ARG A 209 -34.61 -43.78 58.63
C ARG A 209 -34.59 -44.70 57.39
N THR A 210 -33.57 -44.57 56.54
CA THR A 210 -33.32 -45.43 55.37
C THR A 210 -32.66 -46.76 55.76
N ILE A 211 -31.78 -46.78 56.76
CA ILE A 211 -31.07 -47.99 57.23
C ILE A 211 -32.05 -48.96 57.92
N GLY A 212 -33.04 -48.46 58.66
CA GLY A 212 -34.10 -49.27 59.25
C GLY A 212 -35.01 -50.00 58.25
N LYS A 213 -34.89 -49.74 56.94
CA LYS A 213 -35.64 -50.46 55.88
C LYS A 213 -34.85 -51.63 55.28
N THR A 214 -33.53 -51.64 55.39
CA THR A 214 -32.68 -52.68 54.78
C THR A 214 -32.44 -53.85 55.74
N LEU A 215 -32.42 -53.61 57.05
CA LEU A 215 -32.35 -54.65 58.08
C LEU A 215 -33.73 -55.27 58.32
N HIS A 216 -34.01 -56.42 57.68
CA HIS A 216 -35.19 -57.24 57.93
C HIS A 216 -34.80 -58.69 58.15
N TRP A 217 -35.27 -59.30 59.24
CA TRP A 217 -35.07 -60.73 59.51
C TRP A 217 -36.14 -61.58 58.81
N LEU A 218 -35.76 -62.80 58.41
CA LEU A 218 -36.65 -63.80 57.81
C LEU A 218 -37.73 -64.24 58.82
N GLY A 219 -38.84 -63.51 58.85
CA GLY A 219 -39.98 -63.77 59.73
C GLY A 219 -40.87 -62.55 60.05
N GLU A 220 -40.40 -61.32 59.85
CA GLU A 220 -41.19 -60.14 60.21
C GLU A 220 -42.32 -59.84 59.20
N THR A 221 -43.56 -60.13 59.61
CA THR A 221 -44.76 -60.06 58.77
C THR A 221 -45.31 -58.64 58.63
N LYS A 222 -44.64 -57.78 57.85
CA LYS A 222 -45.40 -56.76 57.10
C LYS A 222 -46.07 -57.45 55.94
N LYS A 223 -47.41 -57.54 56.02
CA LYS A 223 -48.33 -58.09 55.02
C LYS A 223 -47.79 -57.92 53.60
N PHE A 224 -47.23 -58.99 53.02
CA PHE A 224 -47.14 -59.09 51.58
C PHE A 224 -48.58 -59.12 51.07
N TYR A 225 -49.07 -57.96 50.64
CA TYR A 225 -50.16 -57.92 49.69
C TYR A 225 -49.64 -58.70 48.48
N ASN A 226 -50.12 -59.93 48.32
CA ASN A 226 -49.89 -60.72 47.12
C ASN A 226 -51.13 -60.55 46.26
N PRO A 227 -51.23 -59.47 45.45
CA PRO A 227 -52.34 -59.35 44.52
C PRO A 227 -52.14 -60.39 43.43
N GLU A 228 -52.93 -61.46 43.46
CA GLU A 228 -53.20 -62.28 42.28
C GLU A 228 -54.08 -61.51 41.27
N THR A 229 -53.58 -60.33 40.88
CA THR A 229 -54.01 -59.53 39.74
C THR A 229 -52.75 -58.97 39.11
N VAL A 230 -52.07 -59.79 38.31
CA VAL A 230 -50.93 -59.35 37.51
C VAL A 230 -51.43 -58.31 36.51
N TRP A 231 -51.10 -57.04 36.74
CA TRP A 231 -51.34 -55.99 35.76
C TRP A 231 -50.52 -56.29 34.50
N LYS A 232 -51.19 -56.45 33.35
CA LYS A 232 -50.60 -56.74 32.01
C LYS A 232 -49.68 -55.63 31.46
N ARG A 233 -49.10 -54.78 32.31
CA ARG A 233 -48.21 -53.67 31.95
C ARG A 233 -46.75 -53.84 32.38
N SER A 234 -46.44 -54.78 33.28
CA SER A 234 -45.05 -55.19 33.57
C SER A 234 -44.68 -56.42 32.74
N GLY A 235 -43.68 -56.30 31.87
CA GLY A 235 -43.18 -57.41 31.06
C GLY A 235 -42.77 -58.63 31.89
N ASN A 236 -43.06 -59.82 31.36
CA ASN A 236 -43.03 -61.11 32.04
C ASN A 236 -41.82 -61.32 32.96
N ARG A 237 -42.09 -61.83 34.17
CA ARG A 237 -41.11 -62.37 35.14
C ARG A 237 -40.17 -63.44 34.53
N GLU A 238 -40.55 -63.99 33.38
CA GLU A 238 -39.83 -64.98 32.57
C GLU A 238 -38.61 -64.41 31.82
N THR A 239 -38.53 -63.09 31.56
CA THR A 239 -37.39 -62.50 30.80
C THR A 239 -36.22 -62.07 31.68
N MET A 240 -36.47 -61.83 32.97
CA MET A 240 -35.50 -61.25 33.91
C MET A 240 -34.82 -62.28 34.84
N LEU A 241 -35.45 -63.43 35.10
CA LEU A 241 -34.84 -64.52 35.85
C LEU A 241 -33.98 -65.39 34.91
N PRO A 242 -32.71 -65.68 35.23
CA PRO A 242 -31.91 -66.64 34.46
C PRO A 242 -32.42 -68.06 34.73
N GLN A 243 -33.30 -68.57 33.86
CA GLN A 243 -33.63 -69.99 33.83
C GLN A 243 -32.42 -70.77 33.30
N THR A 244 -31.81 -71.60 34.16
CA THR A 244 -30.70 -72.48 33.79
C THR A 244 -31.10 -73.36 32.61
N GLY A 245 -30.44 -73.18 31.46
CA GLY A 245 -30.69 -73.92 30.22
C GLY A 245 -31.38 -73.12 29.09
N LYS A 246 -31.73 -71.84 29.28
CA LYS A 246 -32.27 -70.98 28.19
C LYS A 246 -31.62 -69.60 28.17
N THR A 247 -31.27 -69.11 26.99
CA THR A 247 -30.74 -67.74 26.76
C THR A 247 -31.84 -66.68 26.89
N LYS A 248 -31.46 -65.46 27.32
CA LYS A 248 -32.42 -64.39 27.66
C LYS A 248 -33.23 -63.90 26.45
N ASN A 249 -34.54 -63.93 26.56
CA ASN A 249 -35.46 -63.32 25.59
C ASN A 249 -35.64 -61.82 25.87
N LEU A 250 -34.76 -60.98 25.28
CA LEU A 250 -34.99 -59.54 25.14
C LEU A 250 -35.19 -59.17 23.67
N ARG A 251 -36.45 -59.06 23.25
CA ARG A 251 -36.87 -58.17 22.15
C ARG A 251 -38.38 -57.95 22.20
N GLY A 252 -38.78 -56.73 22.56
CA GLY A 252 -40.12 -56.21 22.25
C GLY A 252 -40.10 -55.54 20.88
N ILE A 253 -41.26 -55.46 20.23
CA ILE A 253 -41.44 -55.12 18.80
C ILE A 253 -41.06 -56.30 17.88
N THR A 254 -42.04 -57.15 17.63
CA THR A 254 -42.05 -58.09 16.50
C THR A 254 -42.08 -57.31 15.19
N LEU A 255 -40.95 -57.32 14.47
CA LEU A 255 -41.02 -57.28 13.01
C LEU A 255 -41.69 -58.60 12.56
N ASN A 256 -42.71 -58.51 11.72
CA ASN A 256 -43.39 -59.69 11.16
C ASN A 256 -42.49 -60.32 10.10
N LEU A 257 -41.51 -61.09 10.56
CA LEU A 257 -40.53 -61.78 9.72
C LEU A 257 -40.96 -63.24 9.55
N PRO A 258 -40.91 -63.81 8.32
CA PRO A 258 -41.21 -65.22 8.11
C PRO A 258 -40.20 -66.11 8.86
N PRO A 259 -40.55 -67.37 9.19
CA PRO A 259 -39.66 -68.30 9.90
C PRO A 259 -38.28 -68.48 9.22
N ASP A 260 -38.22 -68.32 7.91
CA ASP A 260 -37.02 -68.49 7.08
C ASP A 260 -36.16 -67.21 6.97
N HIS A 261 -36.40 -66.20 7.82
CA HIS A 261 -35.62 -64.96 7.80
C HIS A 261 -34.24 -65.12 8.44
N THR A 262 -33.19 -65.05 7.62
CA THR A 262 -31.79 -65.04 8.06
C THR A 262 -31.37 -63.67 8.61
N PHE A 263 -30.96 -63.61 9.87
CA PHE A 263 -30.45 -62.37 10.48
C PHE A 263 -28.98 -62.12 10.12
N GLY A 264 -28.69 -60.95 9.56
CA GLY A 264 -27.36 -60.46 9.21
C GLY A 264 -27.43 -59.29 8.24
N ASN A 265 -26.31 -58.59 8.00
CA ASN A 265 -26.26 -57.62 6.91
C ASN A 265 -26.15 -58.37 5.59
N LEU A 266 -27.17 -58.21 4.74
CA LEU A 266 -27.15 -58.67 3.36
C LEU A 266 -26.15 -57.77 2.61
N LEU A 267 -25.07 -58.35 2.08
CA LEU A 267 -24.25 -57.66 1.08
C LEU A 267 -25.18 -57.38 -0.11
N GLN A 268 -25.43 -56.10 -0.40
CA GLN A 268 -26.15 -55.76 -1.62
C GLN A 268 -25.32 -56.27 -2.81
N PRO A 269 -25.95 -56.85 -3.85
CA PRO A 269 -25.26 -57.09 -5.10
C PRO A 269 -24.72 -55.75 -5.63
N ASP A 270 -23.55 -55.79 -6.28
CA ASP A 270 -22.89 -54.61 -6.83
C ASP A 270 -23.79 -53.84 -7.82
N GLU A 271 -23.45 -52.58 -8.08
CA GLU A 271 -24.25 -51.64 -8.90
C GLU A 271 -24.56 -52.14 -10.33
N PHE A 272 -23.88 -53.19 -10.80
CA PHE A 272 -24.01 -53.75 -12.15
C PHE A 272 -24.27 -55.26 -12.10
N ASP A 273 -25.45 -55.66 -12.59
CA ASP A 273 -25.73 -57.08 -12.85
C ASP A 273 -24.86 -57.60 -14.02
N VAL A 274 -24.51 -58.88 -13.99
CA VAL A 274 -23.63 -59.51 -15.00
C VAL A 274 -24.23 -59.40 -16.40
N GLY A 275 -25.57 -59.39 -16.52
CA GLY A 275 -26.26 -59.11 -17.78
C GLY A 275 -26.03 -57.69 -18.32
N ALA A 276 -25.96 -56.67 -17.46
CA ALA A 276 -25.74 -55.29 -17.88
C ALA A 276 -24.33 -55.06 -18.44
N LEU A 277 -23.31 -55.71 -17.83
CA LEU A 277 -21.94 -55.73 -18.34
C LEU A 277 -21.80 -56.54 -19.64
N LEU A 278 -22.63 -57.57 -19.85
CA LEU A 278 -22.59 -58.38 -21.08
C LEU A 278 -23.18 -57.69 -22.30
N TYR A 279 -24.19 -56.82 -22.12
CA TYR A 279 -24.98 -56.25 -23.21
C TYR A 279 -24.72 -54.75 -23.46
N SER A 280 -23.84 -54.10 -22.69
CA SER A 280 -23.40 -52.70 -22.91
C SER A 280 -24.56 -51.72 -23.15
N THR A 281 -25.60 -51.78 -22.32
CA THR A 281 -26.83 -51.01 -22.52
C THR A 281 -26.58 -49.52 -22.29
N GLU A 282 -27.10 -48.67 -23.18
CA GLU A 282 -26.88 -47.21 -23.16
C GLU A 282 -27.41 -46.56 -21.86
N PRO A 283 -26.81 -45.44 -21.38
CA PRO A 283 -27.06 -44.91 -20.04
C PRO A 283 -28.49 -44.39 -19.78
N ASP A 284 -29.27 -44.11 -20.83
CA ASP A 284 -30.47 -43.26 -20.76
C ASP A 284 -31.72 -43.93 -20.17
N GLU A 285 -31.73 -45.25 -19.93
CA GLU A 285 -32.89 -45.98 -19.36
C GLU A 285 -32.77 -46.33 -17.86
N TYR A 286 -31.69 -45.94 -17.17
CA TYR A 286 -31.49 -46.27 -15.74
C TYR A 286 -32.13 -45.26 -14.77
N ILE A 287 -33.41 -45.44 -14.45
CA ILE A 287 -34.08 -44.69 -13.37
C ILE A 287 -34.13 -45.52 -12.08
N LYS A 288 -33.14 -45.32 -11.21
CA LYS A 288 -33.15 -45.91 -9.86
C LYS A 288 -32.50 -45.05 -8.76
N ASP A 289 -32.79 -43.76 -8.72
CA ASP A 289 -32.95 -43.09 -7.42
C ASP A 289 -33.83 -41.81 -7.49
N ARG A 290 -34.45 -41.47 -6.35
CA ARG A 290 -35.18 -40.23 -6.11
C ARG A 290 -34.28 -39.00 -6.26
N ASP A 291 -32.99 -39.16 -5.97
CA ASP A 291 -31.97 -38.12 -6.12
C ASP A 291 -31.45 -37.97 -7.56
N GLY A 292 -31.53 -39.02 -8.38
CA GLY A 292 -31.29 -38.95 -9.83
C GLY A 292 -32.33 -38.08 -10.53
N LEU A 293 -33.63 -38.33 -10.25
CA LEU A 293 -34.73 -37.50 -10.73
C LEU A 293 -34.57 -36.03 -10.30
N ARG A 294 -34.24 -35.78 -9.03
CA ARG A 294 -33.97 -34.42 -8.51
C ARG A 294 -32.80 -33.73 -9.22
N SER A 295 -31.75 -34.48 -9.55
CA SER A 295 -30.57 -33.96 -10.27
C SER A 295 -30.90 -33.61 -11.72
N MET A 296 -31.68 -34.45 -12.41
CA MET A 296 -32.18 -34.15 -13.77
C MET A 296 -33.12 -32.94 -13.79
N VAL A 297 -34.04 -32.82 -12.83
CA VAL A 297 -34.88 -31.62 -12.66
C VAL A 297 -34.02 -30.37 -12.43
N GLY A 298 -32.95 -30.47 -11.63
CA GLY A 298 -32.01 -29.37 -11.41
C GLY A 298 -31.25 -28.95 -12.67
N ALA A 299 -30.79 -29.91 -13.48
CA ALA A 299 -30.15 -29.66 -14.77
C ALA A 299 -31.12 -28.98 -15.75
N LEU A 300 -32.32 -29.52 -15.91
CA LEU A 300 -33.37 -28.93 -16.76
C LEU A 300 -33.79 -27.52 -16.31
N GLN A 301 -33.92 -27.30 -15.00
CA GLN A 301 -34.19 -25.98 -14.46
C GLN A 301 -33.06 -24.99 -14.83
N HIS A 302 -31.81 -25.42 -14.76
CA HIS A 302 -30.66 -24.60 -15.14
C HIS A 302 -30.66 -24.28 -16.63
N ASP A 303 -30.95 -25.25 -17.49
CA ASP A 303 -30.95 -25.06 -18.94
C ASP A 303 -32.14 -24.22 -19.41
N LEU A 304 -33.34 -24.40 -18.85
CA LEU A 304 -34.46 -23.49 -19.10
C LEU A 304 -34.15 -22.05 -18.66
N LYS A 305 -33.50 -21.84 -17.50
CA LYS A 305 -33.02 -20.51 -17.08
C LYS A 305 -32.01 -19.91 -18.06
N LYS A 306 -31.08 -20.71 -18.54
CA LYS A 306 -30.05 -20.32 -19.52
C LYS A 306 -30.66 -19.91 -20.85
N VAL A 307 -31.55 -20.74 -21.37
CA VAL A 307 -32.27 -20.52 -22.64
C VAL A 307 -33.19 -19.30 -22.54
N ASN A 308 -33.89 -19.11 -21.43
CA ASN A 308 -34.77 -17.96 -21.22
C ASN A 308 -34.02 -16.61 -21.23
N ILE A 309 -32.79 -16.56 -20.69
CA ILE A 309 -31.96 -15.35 -20.76
C ILE A 309 -31.30 -15.15 -22.14
N GLN A 310 -31.02 -16.23 -22.88
CA GLN A 310 -30.43 -16.11 -24.21
C GLN A 310 -31.44 -15.68 -25.28
N ASN A 311 -32.69 -16.11 -25.16
CA ASN A 311 -33.72 -15.90 -26.19
C ASN A 311 -34.66 -14.71 -25.92
N PHE A 312 -34.77 -14.22 -24.68
CA PHE A 312 -35.71 -13.14 -24.34
C PHE A 312 -35.01 -11.95 -23.68
N SER A 313 -35.40 -10.75 -24.08
CA SER A 313 -34.87 -9.49 -23.52
C SER A 313 -35.56 -9.08 -22.21
N SER A 314 -36.76 -9.62 -21.96
CA SER A 314 -37.62 -9.28 -20.83
C SER A 314 -38.30 -10.52 -20.27
N LEU A 315 -38.50 -10.54 -18.95
CA LEU A 315 -39.27 -11.58 -18.25
C LEU A 315 -40.71 -11.67 -18.77
N LEU A 316 -41.34 -10.55 -19.12
CA LEU A 316 -42.71 -10.52 -19.65
C LEU A 316 -42.77 -11.09 -21.08
N GLN A 317 -41.71 -10.88 -21.88
CA GLN A 317 -41.58 -11.47 -23.21
C GLN A 317 -41.40 -13.00 -23.13
N ALA A 318 -40.61 -13.47 -22.15
CA ALA A 318 -40.45 -14.90 -21.89
C ALA A 318 -41.78 -15.54 -21.46
N PHE A 319 -42.51 -14.97 -20.49
CA PHE A 319 -43.77 -15.55 -20.02
C PHE A 319 -44.84 -15.66 -21.13
N ARG A 320 -45.00 -14.61 -21.95
CA ARG A 320 -45.93 -14.62 -23.10
C ARG A 320 -45.56 -15.63 -24.20
N HIS A 321 -44.32 -16.11 -24.24
CA HIS A 321 -43.91 -17.16 -25.18
C HIS A 321 -44.31 -18.55 -24.69
N TYR A 322 -44.40 -18.74 -23.37
CA TYR A 322 -44.87 -19.99 -22.75
C TYR A 322 -46.41 -20.04 -22.75
N ASP A 323 -47.09 -19.01 -22.23
CA ASP A 323 -48.56 -18.91 -22.23
C ASP A 323 -49.09 -18.50 -23.63
N LYS A 324 -49.02 -19.43 -24.58
CA LYS A 324 -49.48 -19.23 -25.97
C LYS A 324 -50.99 -19.09 -26.08
N ALA A 325 -51.73 -19.54 -25.06
CA ALA A 325 -53.18 -19.44 -24.99
C ALA A 325 -53.68 -18.13 -24.34
N GLY A 326 -52.79 -17.32 -23.76
CA GLY A 326 -53.13 -16.05 -23.11
C GLY A 326 -53.98 -16.19 -21.85
N LYS A 327 -53.88 -17.33 -21.14
CA LYS A 327 -54.65 -17.66 -19.93
C LYS A 327 -54.20 -16.86 -18.69
N GLY A 328 -52.97 -16.33 -18.71
CA GLY A 328 -52.29 -15.71 -17.58
C GLY A 328 -51.54 -16.70 -16.67
N MET A 329 -51.61 -18.00 -16.97
CA MET A 329 -50.97 -19.11 -16.26
C MET A 329 -50.45 -20.13 -17.27
N ILE A 330 -49.31 -20.76 -16.99
CA ILE A 330 -48.69 -21.77 -17.87
C ILE A 330 -49.14 -23.17 -17.41
N ASP A 331 -49.66 -24.00 -18.31
CA ASP A 331 -49.97 -25.40 -18.04
C ASP A 331 -48.83 -26.36 -18.44
N LYS A 332 -49.00 -27.65 -18.11
CA LYS A 332 -47.99 -28.68 -18.36
C LYS A 332 -47.73 -28.87 -19.86
N GLU A 333 -48.77 -28.76 -20.67
CA GLU A 333 -48.73 -28.90 -22.12
C GLU A 333 -47.95 -27.74 -22.76
N ASP A 334 -48.19 -26.50 -22.31
CA ASP A 334 -47.42 -25.31 -22.69
C ASP A 334 -45.94 -25.48 -22.32
N LEU A 335 -45.63 -25.94 -21.09
CA LEU A 335 -44.25 -26.19 -20.65
C LEU A 335 -43.57 -27.30 -21.49
N GLN A 336 -44.28 -28.38 -21.82
CA GLN A 336 -43.77 -29.44 -22.68
C GLN A 336 -43.48 -28.93 -24.10
N ALA A 337 -44.40 -28.16 -24.68
CA ALA A 337 -44.25 -27.60 -26.02
C ALA A 337 -43.03 -26.67 -26.13
N VAL A 338 -42.74 -25.91 -25.07
CA VAL A 338 -41.55 -25.04 -25.01
C VAL A 338 -40.26 -25.85 -24.82
N CYS A 339 -40.26 -26.91 -24.01
CA CYS A 339 -39.10 -27.81 -23.91
C CYS A 339 -38.73 -28.43 -25.27
N HIS A 340 -39.73 -28.92 -26.02
CA HIS A 340 -39.51 -29.41 -27.39
C HIS A 340 -39.02 -28.31 -28.34
N GLN A 341 -39.57 -27.09 -28.25
CA GLN A 341 -39.14 -25.95 -29.07
C GLN A 341 -37.67 -25.55 -28.83
N PHE A 342 -37.16 -25.78 -27.61
CA PHE A 342 -35.76 -25.55 -27.24
C PHE A 342 -34.87 -26.80 -27.35
N GLN A 343 -35.32 -27.86 -28.02
CA GLN A 343 -34.59 -29.11 -28.25
C GLN A 343 -34.20 -29.87 -26.97
N LEU A 344 -34.86 -29.57 -25.85
CA LEU A 344 -34.69 -30.27 -24.59
C LEU A 344 -35.53 -31.55 -24.61
N HIS A 345 -34.87 -32.70 -24.66
CA HIS A 345 -35.50 -34.01 -24.69
C HIS A 345 -35.86 -34.45 -23.27
N VAL A 346 -37.06 -34.11 -22.82
CA VAL A 346 -37.51 -34.32 -21.43
C VAL A 346 -38.47 -35.51 -21.33
N SER A 347 -38.18 -36.46 -20.44
CA SER A 347 -39.13 -37.54 -20.14
C SER A 347 -40.30 -37.02 -19.30
N ARG A 348 -41.50 -37.58 -19.48
CA ARG A 348 -42.71 -37.12 -18.77
C ARG A 348 -42.54 -37.06 -17.25
N GLN A 349 -41.83 -38.03 -16.66
CA GLN A 349 -41.56 -38.09 -15.22
C GLN A 349 -40.73 -36.90 -14.72
N VAL A 350 -39.75 -36.44 -15.50
CA VAL A 350 -38.91 -35.29 -15.14
C VAL A 350 -39.66 -33.98 -15.38
N LEU A 351 -40.54 -33.92 -16.38
CA LEU A 351 -41.45 -32.79 -16.57
C LEU A 351 -42.47 -32.66 -15.42
N ASP A 352 -43.07 -33.77 -15.00
CA ASP A 352 -43.97 -33.83 -13.84
C ASP A 352 -43.25 -33.37 -12.55
N ALA A 353 -42.05 -33.91 -12.29
CA ALA A 353 -41.24 -33.51 -11.13
C ALA A 353 -40.72 -32.06 -11.21
N LEU A 354 -40.60 -31.48 -12.41
CA LEU A 354 -40.30 -30.05 -12.60
C LEU A 354 -41.54 -29.18 -12.35
N MET A 355 -42.72 -29.63 -12.76
CA MET A 355 -44.00 -28.96 -12.48
C MET A 355 -44.26 -28.90 -10.98
N ASP A 356 -44.21 -30.06 -10.30
CA ASP A 356 -44.30 -30.22 -8.83
C ASP A 356 -43.25 -29.40 -8.06
N TYR A 357 -42.17 -28.99 -8.73
CA TYR A 357 -41.14 -28.13 -8.15
C TYR A 357 -41.42 -26.64 -8.39
N CYS A 358 -42.01 -26.25 -9.52
CA CYS A 358 -42.29 -24.85 -9.82
C CYS A 358 -43.58 -24.35 -9.16
N ASP A 359 -44.62 -25.17 -9.21
CA ASP A 359 -45.92 -24.95 -8.58
C ASP A 359 -45.76 -24.95 -7.03
N THR A 360 -46.02 -23.81 -6.41
CA THR A 360 -45.83 -23.58 -4.96
C THR A 360 -47.15 -23.54 -4.20
N ASP A 361 -48.25 -23.11 -4.83
CA ASP A 361 -49.59 -23.11 -4.23
C ASP A 361 -50.41 -24.40 -4.49
N LYS A 362 -49.90 -25.27 -5.37
CA LYS A 362 -50.41 -26.59 -5.76
C LYS A 362 -51.71 -26.55 -6.55
N ASP A 363 -51.88 -25.52 -7.39
CA ASP A 363 -53.05 -25.38 -8.26
C ASP A 363 -52.91 -26.16 -9.60
N GLY A 364 -51.74 -26.71 -9.90
CA GLY A 364 -51.44 -27.46 -11.12
C GLY A 364 -51.04 -26.60 -12.31
N LEU A 365 -50.82 -25.30 -12.11
CA LEU A 365 -50.40 -24.33 -13.11
C LEU A 365 -49.15 -23.58 -12.59
N ILE A 366 -48.45 -22.85 -13.47
CA ILE A 366 -47.35 -21.95 -13.06
C ILE A 366 -47.78 -20.51 -13.28
N ASN A 367 -47.83 -19.74 -12.20
CA ASN A 367 -48.16 -18.32 -12.26
C ASN A 367 -46.92 -17.46 -12.62
N PHE A 368 -47.13 -16.17 -12.97
CA PHE A 368 -46.05 -15.27 -13.38
C PHE A 368 -44.95 -15.10 -12.32
N LEU A 369 -45.33 -15.13 -11.04
CA LEU A 369 -44.41 -14.97 -9.91
C LEU A 369 -43.54 -16.22 -9.73
N GLU A 370 -44.11 -17.41 -9.87
CA GLU A 370 -43.40 -18.70 -9.84
C GLU A 370 -42.47 -18.88 -11.04
N PHE A 371 -42.95 -18.61 -12.25
CA PHE A 371 -42.13 -18.64 -13.47
C PHE A 371 -40.85 -17.81 -13.31
N SER A 372 -40.98 -16.60 -12.74
CA SER A 372 -39.84 -15.71 -12.50
C SER A 372 -38.82 -16.22 -11.48
N ASN A 373 -39.29 -16.95 -10.46
CA ASN A 373 -38.47 -17.46 -9.37
C ASN A 373 -37.82 -18.82 -9.71
N PHE A 374 -38.55 -19.68 -10.43
CA PHE A 374 -38.15 -21.07 -10.68
C PHE A 374 -37.67 -21.34 -12.11
N LEU A 375 -38.14 -20.63 -13.14
CA LEU A 375 -37.75 -20.89 -14.54
C LEU A 375 -36.90 -19.77 -15.17
N ASN A 376 -36.60 -18.69 -14.45
CA ASN A 376 -35.70 -17.62 -14.90
C ASN A 376 -34.67 -17.21 -13.82
N TRP A 377 -33.63 -16.46 -14.20
CA TRP A 377 -32.71 -15.80 -13.26
C TRP A 377 -33.21 -14.38 -12.96
N LYS A 378 -34.11 -14.29 -11.97
CA LYS A 378 -34.68 -13.06 -11.39
C LYS A 378 -33.74 -11.84 -11.38
N ASP A 379 -32.50 -12.00 -10.89
CA ASP A 379 -31.57 -10.88 -10.68
C ASP A 379 -30.85 -10.39 -11.95
N LYS A 380 -31.07 -11.04 -13.09
CA LYS A 380 -30.44 -10.69 -14.38
C LYS A 380 -31.42 -10.04 -15.38
N MET A 381 -32.70 -9.95 -15.05
CA MET A 381 -33.75 -9.36 -15.90
C MET A 381 -34.64 -8.41 -15.07
N PRO A 382 -34.21 -7.15 -14.82
CA PRO A 382 -34.99 -6.16 -14.07
C PRO A 382 -36.24 -5.71 -14.84
N ILE A 383 -37.32 -5.38 -14.14
CA ILE A 383 -38.59 -4.93 -14.74
C ILE A 383 -38.51 -3.44 -15.04
N ASN A 384 -38.78 -3.07 -16.29
CA ASN A 384 -38.83 -1.68 -16.73
C ASN A 384 -40.18 -1.02 -16.38
N ARG A 385 -40.19 0.31 -16.23
CA ARG A 385 -41.40 1.08 -15.85
C ARG A 385 -42.62 0.81 -16.74
N ARG A 386 -42.42 0.59 -18.05
CA ARG A 386 -43.51 0.24 -19.00
C ARG A 386 -44.10 -1.14 -18.74
N GLU A 387 -43.25 -2.10 -18.38
CA GLU A 387 -43.64 -3.48 -18.08
C GLU A 387 -44.34 -3.54 -16.72
N GLN A 388 -43.88 -2.76 -15.73
CA GLN A 388 -44.56 -2.61 -14.45
C GLN A 388 -46.03 -2.20 -14.66
N CYS A 389 -46.30 -1.16 -15.44
CA CYS A 389 -47.68 -0.72 -15.73
C CYS A 389 -48.55 -1.80 -16.39
N ILE A 390 -47.96 -2.65 -17.25
CA ILE A 390 -48.66 -3.76 -17.92
C ILE A 390 -48.93 -4.92 -16.96
N ILE A 391 -48.00 -5.20 -16.05
CA ILE A 391 -48.09 -6.30 -15.06
C ILE A 391 -49.08 -5.95 -13.93
N THR A 392 -49.13 -4.69 -13.50
CA THR A 392 -49.97 -4.22 -12.37
C THR A 392 -51.28 -3.54 -12.78
N ASN A 393 -51.54 -3.33 -14.08
CA ASN A 393 -52.71 -2.61 -14.62
C ASN A 393 -52.90 -1.16 -14.11
N GLU A 394 -51.83 -0.46 -13.71
CA GLU A 394 -51.90 0.93 -13.20
C GLU A 394 -52.50 1.96 -14.20
N CYS A 395 -52.67 1.61 -15.48
CA CYS A 395 -53.09 2.53 -16.55
C CYS A 395 -54.60 2.83 -16.66
N GLN A 396 -55.48 2.29 -15.81
CA GLN A 396 -56.94 2.58 -15.87
C GLN A 396 -57.45 3.53 -14.77
N THR A 397 -56.65 3.85 -13.75
CA THR A 397 -57.06 4.69 -12.61
C THR A 397 -56.22 5.97 -12.51
N SER A 398 -56.26 6.81 -13.54
CA SER A 398 -55.86 8.21 -13.42
C SER A 398 -56.85 9.14 -14.12
N THR A 399 -57.52 9.97 -13.33
CA THR A 399 -58.41 11.04 -13.78
C THR A 399 -57.61 12.10 -14.55
N LEU A 400 -58.16 12.56 -15.68
CA LEU A 400 -57.57 13.58 -16.55
C LEU A 400 -57.31 14.91 -15.82
N PRO A 401 -56.28 15.64 -16.25
CA PRO A 401 -56.40 17.06 -16.58
C PRO A 401 -56.42 17.28 -18.10
N ALA A 402 -56.92 18.45 -18.52
CA ALA A 402 -57.15 18.79 -19.93
C ALA A 402 -55.86 19.10 -20.74
N ASP A 403 -56.05 19.20 -22.06
CA ASP A 403 -55.15 19.74 -23.09
C ASP A 403 -53.87 18.96 -23.46
N MET A 404 -53.98 18.09 -24.48
CA MET A 404 -53.41 18.37 -25.82
C MET A 404 -53.78 17.29 -26.84
N GLU A 405 -54.14 17.68 -28.07
CA GLU A 405 -54.32 16.75 -29.19
C GLU A 405 -52.98 16.18 -29.70
N ARG A 406 -52.96 14.87 -30.05
CA ARG A 406 -52.35 14.40 -31.32
C ARG A 406 -52.64 12.92 -31.66
N LYS A 407 -53.26 12.75 -32.83
CA LYS A 407 -53.21 11.63 -33.81
C LYS A 407 -53.33 10.17 -33.33
N PRO A 408 -54.31 9.40 -33.86
CA PRO A 408 -54.34 7.94 -33.72
C PRO A 408 -53.33 7.27 -34.66
N LEU A 409 -52.74 6.16 -34.21
CA LEU A 409 -52.01 5.22 -35.07
C LEU A 409 -52.40 3.77 -34.74
N SER A 410 -52.98 3.13 -35.74
CA SER A 410 -53.02 1.68 -35.99
C SER A 410 -53.75 0.79 -34.97
N GLU A 411 -54.95 0.38 -35.38
CA GLU A 411 -55.70 -0.73 -34.81
C GLU A 411 -54.99 -2.08 -35.04
N SER A 412 -54.53 -2.72 -33.96
CA SER A 412 -54.44 -4.18 -33.85
C SER A 412 -54.36 -4.61 -32.40
N GLU A 413 -54.98 -5.75 -32.10
CA GLU A 413 -55.02 -6.41 -30.79
C GLU A 413 -55.80 -5.66 -29.69
N GLN A 414 -57.12 -5.63 -29.84
CA GLN A 414 -58.08 -5.23 -28.81
C GLN A 414 -58.88 -6.46 -28.34
N LEU A 415 -58.39 -7.14 -27.29
CA LEU A 415 -59.05 -8.29 -26.62
C LEU A 415 -58.70 -8.31 -25.11
N PRO A 416 -59.45 -9.06 -24.26
CA PRO A 416 -60.33 -8.44 -23.28
C PRO A 416 -59.72 -8.28 -21.88
N ALA A 417 -60.32 -7.40 -21.08
CA ALA A 417 -60.13 -7.16 -19.64
C ALA A 417 -59.07 -8.04 -18.93
N SER A 418 -57.79 -7.72 -19.12
CA SER A 418 -56.68 -8.43 -18.50
C SER A 418 -56.72 -8.28 -16.99
N ARG A 419 -56.80 -9.40 -16.25
CA ARG A 419 -56.51 -9.41 -14.81
C ARG A 419 -55.03 -9.06 -14.61
N ALA A 420 -54.71 -8.33 -13.53
CA ALA A 420 -53.31 -8.01 -13.22
C ALA A 420 -52.54 -9.31 -12.92
N LEU A 421 -51.37 -9.48 -13.55
CA LEU A 421 -50.57 -10.69 -13.40
C LEU A 421 -49.88 -10.76 -12.03
N VAL A 422 -49.62 -9.60 -11.40
CA VAL A 422 -48.96 -9.46 -10.10
C VAL A 422 -49.51 -8.26 -9.36
N LYS A 423 -49.57 -8.32 -8.02
CA LYS A 423 -49.96 -7.19 -7.17
C LYS A 423 -48.80 -6.19 -7.00
N PRO A 424 -49.06 -4.89 -6.78
CA PRO A 424 -47.99 -3.92 -6.51
C PRO A 424 -47.17 -4.24 -5.24
N GLU A 425 -47.71 -5.03 -4.33
CA GLU A 425 -47.08 -5.54 -3.10
C GLU A 425 -45.95 -6.57 -3.36
N ASP A 426 -45.95 -7.24 -4.51
CA ASP A 426 -44.99 -8.29 -4.86
C ASP A 426 -43.79 -7.76 -5.67
N LEU A 427 -43.57 -6.43 -5.67
CA LEU A 427 -42.46 -5.77 -6.35
C LEU A 427 -41.45 -5.19 -5.35
N GLU A 428 -40.26 -5.79 -5.28
CA GLU A 428 -39.13 -5.38 -4.45
C GLU A 428 -38.14 -4.49 -5.24
N PRO A 429 -37.44 -3.54 -4.61
CA PRO A 429 -36.39 -2.76 -5.28
C PRO A 429 -35.18 -3.65 -5.59
N PHE A 430 -34.68 -3.60 -6.83
CA PHE A 430 -33.58 -4.47 -7.31
C PHE A 430 -32.29 -4.32 -6.47
N LYS A 431 -32.03 -3.11 -5.99
CA LYS A 431 -30.99 -2.78 -4.99
C LYS A 431 -31.50 -1.65 -4.08
N PRO A 432 -31.02 -1.54 -2.83
CA PRO A 432 -31.33 -0.39 -1.97
C PRO A 432 -31.01 0.93 -2.69
N GLY A 433 -32.02 1.78 -2.91
CA GLY A 433 -31.88 3.05 -3.62
C GLY A 433 -31.96 3.00 -5.15
N CYS A 434 -32.23 1.84 -5.77
CA CYS A 434 -32.42 1.73 -7.23
C CYS A 434 -33.87 1.96 -7.64
N SER A 435 -34.10 2.63 -8.78
CA SER A 435 -35.43 2.84 -9.37
C SER A 435 -35.99 1.65 -10.15
N LEU A 436 -35.14 0.64 -10.43
CA LEU A 436 -35.56 -0.62 -11.05
C LEU A 436 -36.15 -1.56 -10.00
N LYS A 437 -37.25 -2.21 -10.35
CA LYS A 437 -37.95 -3.19 -9.50
C LYS A 437 -37.75 -4.60 -10.04
N THR A 438 -37.91 -5.57 -9.15
CA THR A 438 -37.89 -7.00 -9.44
C THR A 438 -39.00 -7.66 -8.61
N LEU A 439 -39.51 -8.80 -9.04
CA LEU A 439 -40.56 -9.52 -8.31
C LEU A 439 -40.06 -10.02 -6.95
N ARG A 440 -40.97 -10.28 -6.01
CA ARG A 440 -40.67 -10.84 -4.69
C ARG A 440 -40.12 -12.26 -4.75
N THR A 441 -39.16 -12.60 -3.88
CA THR A 441 -38.70 -14.00 -3.75
C THR A 441 -39.72 -14.84 -3.01
N LEU A 442 -40.24 -15.88 -3.66
CA LEU A 442 -41.10 -16.87 -3.00
C LEU A 442 -40.29 -17.69 -1.97
N ARG A 443 -40.69 -17.59 -0.69
CA ARG A 443 -40.11 -18.42 0.38
C ARG A 443 -40.91 -19.71 0.51
N ARG A 444 -40.33 -20.83 0.07
CA ARG A 444 -40.88 -22.15 0.43
C ARG A 444 -40.85 -22.35 1.95
N PRO A 445 -41.85 -22.99 2.56
CA PRO A 445 -41.75 -23.42 3.96
C PRO A 445 -40.61 -24.44 4.08
N LYS A 446 -39.48 -24.02 4.67
CA LYS A 446 -38.35 -24.90 4.99
C LYS A 446 -38.70 -25.79 6.18
N ALA A 447 -39.56 -26.77 5.93
CA ALA A 447 -39.89 -27.88 6.82
C ALA A 447 -39.56 -29.21 6.14
N ALA A 448 -38.28 -29.39 5.80
CA ALA A 448 -37.69 -30.68 5.47
C ALA A 448 -36.45 -30.85 6.37
N PRO A 449 -36.42 -31.84 7.29
CA PRO A 449 -35.26 -32.09 8.14
C PRO A 449 -33.97 -32.37 7.34
N ASP A 450 -34.14 -32.91 6.14
CA ASP A 450 -33.09 -33.57 5.36
C ASP A 450 -32.14 -32.62 4.60
N HIS A 451 -32.40 -31.30 4.64
CA HIS A 451 -31.50 -30.29 4.03
C HIS A 451 -30.47 -29.69 5.00
N PHE A 452 -30.44 -30.13 6.25
CA PHE A 452 -29.33 -29.88 7.17
C PHE A 452 -28.77 -31.22 7.66
N MET A 453 -27.64 -31.65 7.09
CA MET A 453 -26.75 -32.61 7.75
C MET A 453 -26.13 -31.94 8.99
N THR A 454 -26.85 -31.99 10.10
CA THR A 454 -26.33 -31.59 11.41
C THR A 454 -25.33 -32.63 11.90
N SER A 455 -24.17 -32.17 12.38
CA SER A 455 -23.07 -33.02 12.83
C SER A 455 -23.42 -33.98 13.99
N SER A 456 -24.56 -33.79 14.64
CA SER A 456 -25.12 -34.69 15.66
C SER A 456 -25.41 -36.10 15.15
N ASN A 457 -25.60 -36.31 13.85
CA ASN A 457 -25.75 -37.65 13.27
C ASN A 457 -24.41 -38.33 12.95
N LEU A 458 -23.27 -37.66 13.17
CA LEU A 458 -21.95 -38.11 12.75
C LEU A 458 -20.98 -38.38 13.93
N ILE A 459 -21.50 -38.84 15.08
CA ILE A 459 -20.67 -39.39 16.15
C ILE A 459 -20.18 -40.79 15.70
N GLY A 460 -19.08 -40.82 14.94
CA GLY A 460 -18.35 -42.05 14.62
C GLY A 460 -17.91 -42.27 13.18
N SER A 461 -18.30 -41.43 12.20
CA SER A 461 -17.83 -41.62 10.81
C SER A 461 -16.48 -40.96 10.57
N VAL A 462 -15.41 -41.76 10.63
CA VAL A 462 -14.10 -41.41 10.03
C VAL A 462 -14.04 -41.99 8.63
N ARG A 463 -14.75 -41.33 7.69
CA ARG A 463 -14.45 -41.24 6.24
C ARG A 463 -15.58 -40.55 5.48
N ASP A 464 -15.33 -39.32 5.04
CA ASP A 464 -15.73 -38.93 3.69
C ASP A 464 -14.67 -39.46 2.69
N PRO A 465 -15.00 -39.72 1.42
CA PRO A 465 -14.00 -40.01 0.40
C PRO A 465 -13.09 -38.79 0.23
N CYS A 466 -11.77 -38.99 0.37
CA CYS A 466 -10.80 -37.92 0.25
C CYS A 466 -10.78 -37.30 -1.15
N THR A 467 -11.57 -36.24 -1.35
CA THR A 467 -11.13 -35.17 -2.24
C THR A 467 -9.88 -34.53 -1.62
N SER A 468 -8.88 -34.18 -2.43
CA SER A 468 -7.56 -33.73 -1.98
C SER A 468 -7.54 -32.34 -1.30
N ASN A 469 -8.71 -31.80 -0.95
CA ASN A 469 -8.93 -30.47 -0.37
C ASN A 469 -9.65 -30.58 0.98
N SER A 470 -9.01 -31.20 1.98
CA SER A 470 -9.46 -31.22 3.37
C SER A 470 -9.29 -29.86 4.06
N ARG A 471 -9.91 -28.81 3.51
CA ARG A 471 -9.95 -27.48 4.12
C ARG A 471 -10.89 -27.50 5.32
N THR A 472 -10.40 -27.08 6.49
CA THR A 472 -11.26 -26.85 7.65
C THR A 472 -12.25 -25.73 7.36
N TYR A 473 -13.55 -26.03 7.45
CA TYR A 473 -14.62 -25.05 7.28
C TYR A 473 -14.83 -24.25 8.57
N GLY A 474 -14.16 -23.11 8.68
CA GLY A 474 -14.26 -22.19 9.81
C GLY A 474 -13.43 -20.92 9.60
N VAL A 475 -13.55 -19.96 10.52
CA VAL A 475 -12.68 -18.78 10.55
C VAL A 475 -11.55 -19.05 11.56
N PRO A 476 -10.28 -19.09 11.15
CA PRO A 476 -9.17 -19.33 12.07
C PRO A 476 -8.95 -18.12 12.99
N SER A 477 -8.53 -18.37 14.24
CA SER A 477 -8.25 -17.31 15.21
C SER A 477 -7.04 -16.44 14.82
N VAL A 478 -6.09 -17.02 14.08
CA VAL A 478 -5.00 -16.30 13.42
C VAL A 478 -5.30 -16.27 11.93
N ARG A 479 -5.56 -15.07 11.40
CA ARG A 479 -5.94 -14.78 10.02
C ARG A 479 -4.74 -14.71 9.08
N ALA A 480 -3.87 -15.72 9.13
CA ALA A 480 -2.75 -15.87 8.20
C ALA A 480 -3.23 -16.15 6.75
N ASP A 481 -4.52 -16.43 6.56
CA ASP A 481 -5.19 -16.47 5.25
C ASP A 481 -5.38 -15.08 4.62
N LEU A 482 -5.20 -14.00 5.38
CA LEU A 482 -5.31 -12.62 4.93
C LEU A 482 -3.96 -11.90 4.98
N PRO A 483 -3.60 -11.10 3.97
CA PRO A 483 -2.44 -10.22 4.07
C PRO A 483 -2.69 -9.14 5.12
N ALA A 484 -1.74 -8.95 6.03
CA ALA A 484 -1.80 -7.88 7.03
C ALA A 484 -1.90 -6.50 6.34
N PRO A 485 -2.80 -5.60 6.79
CA PRO A 485 -3.00 -4.31 6.15
C PRO A 485 -1.76 -3.41 6.32
N ARG A 486 -1.36 -2.72 5.24
CA ARG A 486 -0.19 -1.81 5.24
C ARG A 486 -0.25 -0.73 6.31
N ILE A 487 -1.46 -0.30 6.67
CA ILE A 487 -1.74 0.61 7.79
C ILE A 487 -2.82 -0.08 8.62
N LYS A 488 -2.45 -0.61 9.79
CA LYS A 488 -3.42 -1.15 10.75
C LYS A 488 -4.26 -0.01 11.32
N ARG A 489 -5.57 -0.23 11.42
CA ARG A 489 -6.46 0.70 12.13
C ARG A 489 -6.29 0.48 13.63
N PHE A 490 -6.44 1.54 14.43
CA PHE A 490 -6.40 1.41 15.90
C PHE A 490 -7.47 0.43 16.43
N SER A 491 -8.62 0.34 15.76
CA SER A 491 -9.72 -0.57 16.08
C SER A 491 -9.61 -1.96 15.45
N ASP A 492 -8.46 -2.32 14.87
CA ASP A 492 -8.30 -3.63 14.21
C ASP A 492 -7.88 -4.70 15.24
N THR A 493 -8.84 -5.57 15.58
CA THR A 493 -8.66 -6.64 16.56
C THR A 493 -8.19 -7.96 15.92
N ASN A 494 -7.98 -8.03 14.60
CA ASN A 494 -7.60 -9.26 13.93
C ASN A 494 -6.10 -9.53 14.09
N ASN A 495 -5.75 -10.75 14.49
CA ASN A 495 -4.37 -11.21 14.42
C ASN A 495 -4.10 -11.79 13.03
N TYR A 496 -3.17 -11.21 12.27
CA TYR A 496 -2.78 -11.65 10.92
C TYR A 496 -1.57 -12.61 10.92
N GLY A 497 -1.08 -13.04 12.09
CA GLY A 497 0.16 -13.80 12.23
C GLY A 497 1.42 -12.93 12.26
N ASP A 498 1.28 -11.60 12.28
CA ASP A 498 2.38 -10.63 12.32
C ASP A 498 2.66 -10.05 13.73
N SER A 499 2.03 -10.61 14.76
CA SER A 499 2.19 -10.25 16.18
C SER A 499 3.30 -11.06 16.86
N SER A 500 4.12 -10.41 17.69
CA SER A 500 5.07 -11.08 18.60
C SER A 500 4.38 -11.87 19.71
N THR A 501 5.11 -12.79 20.35
CA THR A 501 4.64 -13.56 21.51
C THR A 501 4.58 -12.68 22.76
N ALA A 502 3.74 -13.05 23.74
CA ALA A 502 3.69 -12.36 25.03
C ALA A 502 5.06 -12.34 25.76
N GLY A 503 5.88 -13.38 25.59
CA GLY A 503 7.24 -13.44 26.15
C GLY A 503 8.15 -12.33 25.61
N ASP A 504 8.11 -12.10 24.29
CA ASP A 504 8.96 -11.14 23.57
C ASP A 504 8.50 -9.69 23.83
N LEU A 505 7.22 -9.49 24.13
CA LEU A 505 6.66 -8.21 24.58
C LEU A 505 7.08 -7.85 26.01
N LEU A 506 7.21 -8.84 26.90
CA LEU A 506 7.71 -8.65 28.26
C LEU A 506 9.24 -8.50 28.31
N HIS A 507 9.95 -9.13 27.37
CA HIS A 507 11.41 -9.14 27.29
C HIS A 507 11.87 -8.67 25.89
N PRO A 508 11.63 -7.40 25.51
CA PRO A 508 11.93 -6.90 24.18
C PRO A 508 13.44 -6.98 23.89
N SER A 509 13.79 -7.49 22.72
CA SER A 509 15.19 -7.52 22.28
C SER A 509 15.74 -6.09 22.13
N VAL A 510 17.06 -5.93 22.27
CA VAL A 510 17.73 -4.63 22.09
C VAL A 510 17.44 -3.99 20.73
N HIS A 511 17.20 -4.82 19.70
CA HIS A 511 16.83 -4.38 18.35
C HIS A 511 15.41 -3.80 18.28
N ALA A 512 14.48 -4.28 19.11
CA ALA A 512 13.11 -3.79 19.14
C ALA A 512 13.04 -2.33 19.63
N LEU A 513 13.94 -1.92 20.54
CA LEU A 513 14.12 -0.53 20.96
C LEU A 513 14.56 0.40 19.80
N GLN A 514 15.20 -0.17 18.77
CA GLN A 514 15.61 0.53 17.54
C GLN A 514 14.57 0.35 16.40
N GLY A 515 13.36 -0.14 16.70
CA GLY A 515 12.29 -0.38 15.71
C GLY A 515 12.48 -1.63 14.85
N VAL A 516 13.46 -2.48 15.15
CA VAL A 516 13.72 -3.72 14.41
C VAL A 516 13.07 -4.90 15.15
N HIS A 517 11.86 -5.26 14.71
CA HIS A 517 11.09 -6.39 15.25
C HIS A 517 11.56 -7.73 14.66
N GLU A 518 11.29 -8.82 15.38
CA GLU A 518 11.72 -10.19 15.03
C GLU A 518 11.36 -10.61 13.60
N LYS A 519 10.16 -10.26 13.14
CA LYS A 519 9.73 -10.50 11.75
C LYS A 519 10.77 -10.02 10.71
N HIS A 520 11.50 -8.92 10.97
CA HIS A 520 12.51 -8.39 10.04
C HIS A 520 13.77 -9.28 9.92
N PHE A 521 14.01 -10.17 10.89
CA PHE A 521 15.08 -11.17 10.86
C PHE A 521 14.69 -12.44 10.13
N PHE A 522 13.39 -12.81 10.16
CA PHE A 522 12.83 -13.98 9.50
C PHE A 522 12.32 -13.72 8.07
N LEU A 523 12.17 -12.45 7.66
CA LEU A 523 11.85 -12.11 6.28
C LEU A 523 12.93 -12.66 5.32
N PRO A 524 12.54 -13.31 4.20
CA PRO A 524 13.47 -13.71 3.16
C PRO A 524 14.05 -12.47 2.48
N ARG A 525 15.35 -12.53 2.15
CA ARG A 525 16.09 -11.41 1.55
C ARG A 525 16.95 -11.88 0.41
N THR A 526 17.28 -10.95 -0.49
CA THR A 526 18.22 -11.23 -1.57
C THR A 526 19.65 -11.38 -1.03
N LYS A 527 20.47 -12.17 -1.75
CA LYS A 527 21.89 -12.35 -1.46
C LYS A 527 22.66 -11.04 -1.32
N LYS A 528 22.31 -10.04 -2.15
CA LYS A 528 22.91 -8.69 -2.12
C LYS A 528 22.58 -7.94 -0.84
N GLU A 529 21.30 -7.93 -0.43
CA GLU A 529 20.88 -7.31 0.84
C GLU A 529 21.59 -7.95 2.04
N ILE A 530 21.68 -9.28 2.09
CA ILE A 530 22.36 -9.97 3.20
C ILE A 530 23.87 -9.63 3.21
N ALA A 531 24.54 -9.60 2.05
CA ALA A 531 25.93 -9.15 1.92
C ALA A 531 26.15 -7.67 2.28
N GLU A 532 25.11 -6.83 2.22
CA GLU A 532 25.16 -5.42 2.61
C GLU A 532 24.90 -5.26 4.12
N ILE A 533 23.90 -5.97 4.66
CA ILE A 533 23.58 -5.99 6.09
C ILE A 533 24.79 -6.41 6.93
N PHE A 534 25.43 -7.54 6.62
CA PHE A 534 26.55 -8.04 7.44
C PHE A 534 27.81 -7.18 7.33
N ARG A 535 28.06 -6.59 6.16
CA ARG A 535 29.14 -5.62 5.94
C ARG A 535 28.92 -4.32 6.71
N ASN A 536 27.69 -3.81 6.73
CA ASN A 536 27.32 -2.62 7.51
C ASN A 536 27.36 -2.87 9.03
N VAL A 537 27.23 -4.12 9.47
CA VAL A 537 27.46 -4.54 10.87
C VAL A 537 28.96 -4.63 11.21
N GLY A 538 29.86 -4.61 10.21
CA GLY A 538 31.30 -4.74 10.38
C GLY A 538 31.81 -6.18 10.38
N VAL A 539 31.07 -7.12 9.77
CA VAL A 539 31.51 -8.51 9.58
C VAL A 539 32.10 -8.66 8.17
N ASP A 540 33.42 -8.54 8.07
CA ASP A 540 34.17 -8.78 6.83
C ASP A 540 34.39 -10.29 6.60
N VAL A 541 33.37 -10.96 6.07
CA VAL A 541 33.41 -12.37 5.63
C VAL A 541 34.05 -12.44 4.23
N SER A 542 34.90 -13.44 3.96
CA SER A 542 35.46 -13.61 2.60
C SER A 542 34.37 -14.01 1.61
N GLU A 543 34.48 -13.61 0.35
CA GLU A 543 33.43 -13.90 -0.65
C GLU A 543 33.21 -15.42 -0.85
N GLU A 544 34.27 -16.22 -0.71
CA GLU A 544 34.22 -17.69 -0.70
C GLU A 544 33.41 -18.24 0.49
N THR A 545 33.72 -17.82 1.72
CA THR A 545 33.01 -18.29 2.93
C THR A 545 31.57 -17.76 2.99
N PHE A 546 31.31 -16.58 2.41
CA PHE A 546 29.96 -16.05 2.22
C PHE A 546 29.16 -16.93 1.24
N GLU A 547 29.76 -17.39 0.14
CA GLU A 547 29.11 -18.29 -0.83
C GLU A 547 28.74 -19.64 -0.21
N GLU A 548 29.67 -20.21 0.57
CA GLU A 548 29.45 -21.48 1.29
C GLU A 548 28.33 -21.33 2.34
N ALA A 549 28.37 -20.26 3.14
CA ALA A 549 27.32 -19.95 4.11
C ALA A 549 25.96 -19.69 3.45
N TRP A 550 25.95 -19.07 2.26
CA TRP A 550 24.74 -18.80 1.49
C TRP A 550 24.12 -20.10 0.97
N LYS A 551 24.95 -20.98 0.39
CA LYS A 551 24.53 -22.28 -0.11
C LYS A 551 24.01 -23.18 1.02
N LEU A 552 24.66 -23.19 2.17
CA LEU A 552 24.20 -23.93 3.34
C LEU A 552 22.91 -23.35 3.94
N ALA A 553 22.74 -22.03 3.91
CA ALA A 553 21.51 -21.38 4.36
C ALA A 553 20.33 -21.66 3.42
N SER A 554 20.53 -21.58 2.10
CA SER A 554 19.46 -21.87 1.13
C SER A 554 19.02 -23.34 1.18
N MET A 555 19.92 -24.27 1.48
CA MET A 555 19.57 -25.68 1.71
C MET A 555 18.73 -25.94 2.97
N LYS A 556 18.61 -24.99 3.90
CA LYS A 556 17.76 -25.12 5.10
C LYS A 556 16.30 -24.71 4.89
N HIS A 557 15.98 -23.99 3.80
CA HIS A 557 14.61 -23.58 3.47
C HIS A 557 14.10 -24.33 2.23
N GLN A 558 12.82 -24.72 2.21
CA GLN A 558 12.26 -25.53 1.11
C GLN A 558 12.29 -24.78 -0.23
N ASP A 559 12.01 -23.48 -0.20
CA ASP A 559 12.00 -22.61 -1.39
C ASP A 559 13.38 -22.01 -1.74
N GLY A 560 14.45 -22.39 -1.02
CA GLY A 560 15.81 -21.85 -1.21
C GLY A 560 16.01 -20.39 -0.74
N GLU A 561 14.97 -19.75 -0.20
CA GLU A 561 15.03 -18.41 0.37
C GLU A 561 15.84 -18.35 1.66
N VAL A 562 16.54 -17.23 1.90
CA VAL A 562 17.41 -17.05 3.07
C VAL A 562 16.98 -15.81 3.85
N CYS A 563 16.80 -15.96 5.16
CA CYS A 563 16.56 -14.87 6.08
C CYS A 563 17.80 -14.59 6.97
N VAL A 564 17.83 -13.43 7.61
CA VAL A 564 19.00 -12.93 8.35
C VAL A 564 19.39 -13.86 9.49
N GLU A 565 18.42 -14.40 10.25
CA GLU A 565 18.74 -15.26 11.40
C GLU A 565 19.21 -16.67 10.97
N VAL A 566 18.68 -17.23 9.87
CA VAL A 566 19.20 -18.51 9.31
C VAL A 566 20.63 -18.33 8.82
N PHE A 567 20.93 -17.24 8.10
CA PHE A 567 22.28 -16.95 7.61
C PHE A 567 23.28 -16.64 8.75
N ARG A 568 22.84 -15.91 9.77
CA ARG A 568 23.63 -15.67 11.00
C ARG A 568 23.98 -16.98 11.70
N ASN A 569 23.05 -17.94 11.72
CA ASN A 569 23.28 -19.23 12.36
C ASN A 569 24.16 -20.15 11.51
N THR A 570 24.11 -20.12 10.18
CA THR A 570 25.10 -20.84 9.35
C THR A 570 26.50 -20.24 9.48
N LEU A 571 26.65 -18.92 9.58
CA LEU A 571 27.97 -18.30 9.83
C LEU A 571 28.58 -18.71 11.17
N LYS A 572 27.77 -18.82 12.25
CA LYS A 572 28.23 -19.38 13.54
C LYS A 572 28.61 -20.86 13.44
N GLU A 573 27.85 -21.67 12.71
CA GLU A 573 28.16 -23.10 12.49
C GLU A 573 29.50 -23.29 11.76
N ILE A 574 29.80 -22.41 10.79
CA ILE A 574 31.06 -22.38 10.03
C ILE A 574 32.21 -21.73 10.84
N LYS A 575 31.91 -21.12 12.00
CA LYS A 575 32.84 -20.32 12.83
C LYS A 575 33.43 -19.11 12.10
N ALA A 576 32.65 -18.51 11.20
CA ALA A 576 32.99 -17.28 10.50
C ALA A 576 32.66 -16.01 11.31
N ILE A 577 31.91 -16.15 12.42
CA ILE A 577 31.60 -15.13 13.43
C ILE A 577 31.59 -15.81 14.82
#